data_AF-A0A8J7Z511-F1
#
_entry.id   AF-A0A8J7Z511-F1
#
_cell.length_a   1.000
_cell.length_b   1.000
_cell.length_c   1.000
_cell.angle_alpha   90.00
_cell.angle_beta   90.00
_cell.angle_gamma   90.00
#
_symmetry.space_group_name_H-M   'P 1'
#
loop_
_entity.id
_entity.type
_entity.pdbx_description
1 polymer ?
#
loop_
_entity_poly.entity_id
_entity_poly.type
_entity_poly.pdbx_seq_one_letter_code
_entity_poly.pdbx_strand_id
1 'polypeptide(L)' 'KIEKIVNATANVTVFVACPNITINKTASSYSLSTVGGSVTYYYNVTNTGNVPLSNV' A
#
# COMPACT_ATOMS: atom_id res chain seq x y z
N LYS A 1 11.38 59.40 5.56
CA LYS A 1 11.80 58.06 5.09
C LYS A 1 10.54 57.20 5.06
N ILE A 2 10.11 56.74 3.90
CA ILE A 2 8.89 55.92 3.77
C ILE A 2 9.31 54.46 3.95
N GLU A 3 8.66 53.72 4.85
CA GLU A 3 8.96 52.31 5.06
C GLU A 3 8.41 51.45 3.93
N LYS A 4 9.27 50.60 3.36
CA LYS A 4 8.92 49.69 2.26
C LYS A 4 8.36 48.40 2.86
N ILE A 5 7.15 48.03 2.48
CA ILE A 5 6.58 46.71 2.84
C ILE A 5 7.42 45.64 2.13
N VAL A 6 8.02 44.73 2.90
CA VAL A 6 8.78 43.58 2.42
C VAL A 6 8.04 42.31 2.78
N ASN A 7 7.76 41.49 1.77
CA ASN A 7 7.18 40.17 1.92
C ASN A 7 8.20 39.13 1.46
N ALA A 8 8.33 38.03 2.20
CA ALA A 8 9.13 36.88 1.82
C ALA A 8 8.31 35.60 2.01
N THR A 9 8.43 34.67 1.08
CA THR A 9 7.78 33.37 1.15
C THR A 9 8.82 32.26 1.10
N ALA A 10 8.54 31.18 1.83
CA ALA A 10 9.29 29.94 1.79
C ALA A 10 8.31 28.79 1.61
N ASN A 11 8.71 27.78 0.85
CA ASN A 11 7.93 26.57 0.64
C ASN A 11 8.68 25.39 1.22
N VAL A 12 7.94 24.43 1.78
CA VAL A 12 8.47 23.15 2.24
C VAL A 12 7.59 22.03 1.69
N THR A 13 8.20 20.93 1.29
CA THR A 13 7.49 19.71 0.93
C THR A 13 7.42 18.80 2.13
N VAL A 14 6.23 18.27 2.41
CA VAL A 14 6.01 17.26 3.45
C VAL A 14 5.64 15.95 2.81
N PHE A 15 6.26 14.86 3.26
CA PHE A 15 5.84 13.53 2.89
C PHE A 15 4.60 13.16 3.73
N VAL A 16 3.49 12.86 3.05
CA VAL A 16 2.28 12.34 3.68
C VAL A 16 2.21 10.84 3.44
N ALA A 17 2.32 10.07 4.51
CA ALA A 17 2.23 8.61 4.44
C ALA A 17 0.78 8.20 4.17
N CYS A 18 0.57 7.48 3.08
CA CYS A 18 -0.69 6.87 2.67
C CYS A 18 -0.45 5.37 2.48
N PRO A 19 -0.24 4.61 3.58
CA PRO A 19 -0.02 3.18 3.49
C PRO A 19 -1.31 2.48 3.08
N ASN A 20 -1.19 1.49 2.19
CA ASN A 20 -2.31 0.65 1.77
C ASN A 20 -1.79 -0.68 1.21
N ILE A 21 -2.55 -1.74 1.41
CA ILE A 21 -2.22 -3.09 1.00
C ILE A 21 -3.49 -3.82 0.54
N THR A 22 -3.37 -4.53 -0.58
CA THR A 22 -4.41 -5.44 -1.07
C THR A 22 -3.86 -6.86 -1.09
N ILE A 23 -4.63 -7.81 -0.56
CA ILE A 23 -4.25 -9.23 -0.55
C ILE A 23 -5.34 -10.04 -1.24
N ASN A 24 -4.96 -10.73 -2.31
CA ASN A 24 -5.85 -11.64 -3.02
C ASN A 24 -5.47 -13.08 -2.70
N LYS A 25 -6.41 -13.82 -2.09
CA LYS A 25 -6.27 -15.25 -1.83
C LYS A 25 -6.96 -16.03 -2.94
N THR A 26 -6.26 -16.98 -3.55
CA THR A 26 -6.82 -17.87 -4.56
C THR A 26 -6.54 -19.32 -4.20
N ALA A 27 -7.51 -20.19 -4.48
CA ALA A 27 -7.35 -21.63 -4.32
C ALA A 27 -6.80 -22.24 -5.60
N SER A 28 -5.96 -23.27 -5.48
CA SER A 28 -5.52 -24.09 -6.61
C SER A 28 -6.68 -24.87 -7.25
N SER A 29 -7.72 -25.17 -6.48
CA SER A 29 -8.97 -25.77 -6.94
C SER A 29 -10.14 -25.38 -6.05
N TYR A 30 -11.33 -25.24 -6.63
CA TYR A 30 -12.59 -25.00 -5.92
C TYR A 30 -13.45 -26.26 -5.77
N SER A 31 -12.95 -27.39 -6.27
CA SER A 31 -13.55 -28.71 -6.10
C SER A 31 -12.50 -29.73 -5.70
N LEU A 32 -12.91 -30.70 -4.90
CA LEU A 32 -12.07 -31.81 -4.46
C LEU A 32 -12.72 -33.11 -4.90
N SER A 33 -11.90 -34.03 -5.42
CA SER A 33 -12.35 -35.36 -5.84
C SER A 33 -12.63 -36.29 -4.66
N THR A 34 -12.10 -35.98 -3.47
CA THR A 34 -12.26 -36.78 -2.25
C THR A 34 -12.42 -35.89 -1.03
N VAL A 35 -13.25 -36.33 -0.08
CA VAL A 35 -13.40 -35.67 1.22
C VAL A 35 -12.09 -35.79 2.00
N GLY A 36 -11.62 -34.69 2.58
CA GLY A 36 -10.34 -34.63 3.29
C GLY A 36 -9.12 -34.35 2.39
N GLY A 37 -9.33 -34.11 1.08
CA GLY A 37 -8.28 -33.66 0.18
C GLY A 37 -7.69 -32.29 0.57
N SER A 38 -6.44 -32.04 0.16
CA SER A 38 -5.75 -30.77 0.41
C SER A 38 -5.98 -29.76 -0.71
N VAL A 39 -5.97 -28.46 -0.36
CA VAL A 39 -6.03 -27.34 -1.30
C VAL A 39 -4.81 -26.45 -1.06
N THR A 40 -4.04 -26.18 -2.11
CA THR A 40 -2.99 -25.17 -2.06
C THR A 40 -3.61 -23.80 -2.24
N TYR A 41 -3.26 -22.85 -1.38
CA TYR A 41 -3.69 -21.46 -1.52
C TYR A 41 -2.52 -20.57 -1.90
N TYR A 42 -2.76 -19.67 -2.84
CA TYR A 42 -1.84 -18.62 -3.22
C TYR A 42 -2.33 -17.29 -2.66
N TYR A 43 -1.40 -16.47 -2.21
CA TYR A 43 -1.67 -15.13 -1.72
C TYR A 43 -0.86 -14.16 -2.58
N ASN A 44 -1.55 -13.28 -3.30
CA ASN A 44 -0.92 -12.19 -4.03
C ASN A 44 -1.03 -10.91 -3.21
N VAL A 45 0.10 -10.42 -2.74
CA VAL A 45 0.20 -9.22 -1.92
C VAL A 45 0.64 -8.04 -2.78
N THR A 46 -0.17 -6.97 -2.80
CA THR A 46 0.11 -5.75 -3.56
C THR A 46 0.17 -4.56 -2.62
N ASN A 47 1.29 -3.84 -2.65
CA ASN A 47 1.38 -2.51 -2.04
C ASN A 47 0.64 -1.50 -2.92
N THR A 48 -0.46 -0.94 -2.43
CA THR A 48 -1.24 0.09 -3.13
C THR A 48 -1.02 1.48 -2.53
N GLY A 49 -0.20 1.56 -1.47
CA GLY A 49 0.18 2.82 -0.83
C GLY A 49 1.50 3.39 -1.35
N ASN A 50 1.90 4.51 -0.75
CA ASN A 50 3.17 5.18 -1.02
C ASN A 50 4.27 4.85 0.01
N VAL A 51 4.00 3.92 0.93
CA VAL A 51 4.94 3.45 1.94
C VAL A 51 5.38 2.02 1.56
N PRO A 52 6.67 1.69 1.49
CA PRO A 52 7.14 0.35 1.19
C PRO A 52 6.62 -0.70 2.18
N LEU A 53 6.29 -1.90 1.68
CA LEU A 53 6.01 -3.05 2.54
C LEU A 53 7.33 -3.61 3.12
N SER A 54 7.23 -4.23 4.29
CA SER A 54 8.32 -4.97 4.92
C SER A 54 7.81 -6.34 5.37
N ASN A 55 8.70 -7.34 5.41
CA ASN A 55 8.41 -8.70 5.87
C ASN A 55 7.23 -9.38 5.16
N VAL A 56 7.25 -9.36 3.82
CA VAL A 56 6.22 -9.91 2.94
C VAL A 56 6.58 -11.30 2.44
#